data_AF-A0A1Y0IQC6-F1
#
_entry.id   AF-A0A1Y0IQC6-F1
#
_cell.length_a   1.000
_cell.length_b   1.000
_cell.length_c   1.000
_cell.angle_alpha   90.00
_cell.angle_beta   90.00
_cell.angle_gamma   90.00
#
_symmetry.space_group_name_H-M   'P 1'
#
loop_
_entity.id
_entity.type
_entity.pdbx_description
1 polymer ?
#
loop_
_entity_poly.entity_id
_entity_poly.type
_entity_poly.pdbx_seq_one_letter_code
_entity_poly.pdbx_strand_id
1 'polypeptide(L)' 'MHVKLTLVMKDGSCQKARVTDAASVEEAIEFMKTMRPGVQDAVVGWELAEEWEAKQQQA' A
#
# COMPACT_ATOMS: atom_id res chain seq x y z
N MET A 1 5.91 10.48 11.89
CA MET A 1 4.97 9.36 12.14
C MET A 1 5.33 8.23 11.17
N HIS A 2 5.05 6.96 11.49
CA HIS A 2 5.27 5.86 10.53
C HIS A 2 3.93 5.21 10.18
N VAL A 3 3.45 5.42 8.95
CA VAL A 3 2.22 4.81 8.45
C VAL A 3 2.59 3.61 7.58
N LYS A 4 2.08 2.44 7.95
CA LYS A 4 2.16 1.23 7.12
C LYS A 4 0.98 1.24 6.17
N LEU A 5 1.25 1.04 4.89
CA LEU A 5 0.22 0.98 3.85
C LEU A 5 0.41 -0.27 2.99
N THR A 6 -0.70 -0.79 2.50
CA THR A 6 -0.78 -1.70 1.37
C THR A 6 -1.13 -0.90 0.14
N LEU A 7 -0.31 -0.98 -0.90
CA LEU A 7 -0.59 -0.39 -2.20
C LEU A 7 -1.27 -1.43 -3.07
N VAL A 8 -2.47 -1.13 -3.54
CA VAL A 8 -3.17 -1.88 -4.57
C VAL A 8 -2.75 -1.31 -5.90
N MET A 9 -2.03 -2.11 -6.68
CA MET A 9 -1.49 -1.73 -7.98
C MET A 9 -2.54 -1.95 -9.07
N LYS A 10 -2.46 -1.20 -10.17
CA LYS A 10 -3.39 -1.33 -11.32
C LYS A 10 -3.35 -2.70 -12.00
N ASP A 11 -2.25 -3.45 -11.83
CA ASP A 11 -2.09 -4.82 -12.34
C ASP A 11 -2.71 -5.88 -11.41
N GLY A 12 -3.33 -5.46 -10.30
CA GLY A 12 -3.93 -6.34 -9.30
C GLY A 12 -2.92 -6.90 -8.29
N SER A 13 -1.65 -6.54 -8.37
CA SER A 13 -0.66 -6.87 -7.33
C SER A 13 -0.82 -5.99 -6.09
N CYS A 14 -0.38 -6.51 -4.94
CA CYS A 14 -0.34 -5.76 -3.69
C CYS A 14 1.11 -5.59 -3.24
N GLN A 15 1.47 -4.39 -2.76
CA GLN A 15 2.83 -4.09 -2.27
C GLN A 15 2.79 -3.44 -0.89
N LYS A 16 3.72 -3.83 -0.01
CA LYS A 16 3.89 -3.17 1.28
C LYS A 16 4.67 -1.86 1.12
N ALA A 17 4.17 -0.81 1.74
CA ALA A 17 4.83 0.47 1.84
C ALA A 17 4.87 0.97 3.28
N ARG A 18 5.83 1.84 3.55
CA ARG A 18 5.94 2.58 4.79
C ARG A 18 6.20 4.05 4.46
N VAL A 19 5.32 4.93 4.91
CA VAL A 19 5.47 6.37 4.78
C VAL A 19 5.93 6.91 6.12
N THR A 20 7.06 7.60 6.13
CA THR A 20 7.68 8.14 7.34
C THR A 20 7.54 9.66 7.47
N ASP A 21 7.19 10.31 6.37
CA ASP A 21 7.08 11.77 6.23
C ASP A 21 5.64 12.12 5.84
N ALA A 22 4.74 11.99 6.82
CA ALA A 22 3.34 12.39 6.72
C ALA A 22 2.84 12.81 8.10
N ALA A 23 1.99 13.83 8.14
CA ALA A 23 1.32 14.34 9.32
C ALA A 23 0.03 13.57 9.65
N SER A 24 -0.62 12.94 8.67
CA SER A 24 -1.77 12.05 8.88
C SER A 24 -1.75 10.79 8.00
N VAL A 25 -2.68 9.87 8.27
CA VAL A 25 -2.86 8.65 7.47
C VAL A 25 -3.42 9.01 6.09
N GLU A 26 -4.35 9.95 6.03
CA GLU A 26 -4.95 10.46 4.79
C GLU A 26 -3.89 11.08 3.89
N GLU A 27 -3.01 11.91 4.45
CA GLU A 27 -1.88 12.50 3.70
C GLU A 27 -0.94 11.41 3.17
N ALA A 28 -0.63 10.39 3.98
CA ALA A 28 0.20 9.27 3.53
C ALA A 28 -0.44 8.50 2.36
N ILE A 29 -1.76 8.32 2.38
CA ILE A 29 -2.52 7.66 1.30
C ILE A 29 -2.48 8.53 0.03
N GLU A 30 -2.79 9.82 0.14
CA GLU A 30 -2.78 10.75 -1.00
C GLU A 30 -1.37 10.89 -1.61
N PHE A 31 -0.34 10.98 -0.76
CA PHE A 31 1.05 11.02 -1.19
C PHE A 31 1.41 9.80 -2.04
N MET A 32 1.06 8.59 -1.58
CA MET A 32 1.36 7.36 -2.31
C MET A 32 0.60 7.25 -3.63
N LYS A 33 -0.66 7.70 -3.67
CA LYS A 33 -1.47 7.71 -4.90
C LYS A 33 -0.95 8.74 -5.91
N THR A 34 -0.42 9.87 -5.44
CA THR A 34 0.12 10.94 -6.29
C THR A 34 1.51 10.59 -6.84
N MET A 35 2.39 10.08 -5.98
CA MET A 35 3.81 9.86 -6.33
C MET A 35 4.05 8.56 -7.11
N ARG A 36 3.14 7.58 -7.04
CA ARG A 36 3.30 6.28 -7.72
C ARG A 36 2.19 6.07 -8.75
N PRO A 37 2.45 6.31 -10.05
CA PRO A 37 1.41 6.22 -11.10
C PRO A 37 0.84 4.82 -11.33
N GLY A 38 1.52 3.77 -10.82
CA GLY A 38 1.04 2.39 -10.84
C GLY A 38 0.07 2.03 -9.70
N VAL A 39 -0.09 2.89 -8.70
CA VAL A 39 -1.00 2.68 -7.57
C VAL A 39 -2.42 3.03 -8.01
N GLN A 40 -3.33 2.08 -7.85
CA GLN A 40 -4.77 2.30 -7.98
C GLN A 40 -5.35 2.79 -6.65
N ASP A 41 -4.95 2.16 -5.55
CA ASP A 41 -5.40 2.54 -4.21
C ASP A 41 -4.37 2.26 -3.12
N ALA A 42 -4.54 2.87 -1.95
CA ALA A 42 -3.69 2.62 -0.79
C ALA A 42 -4.54 2.45 0.48
N VAL A 43 -4.32 1.35 1.18
CA VAL A 43 -5.06 0.94 2.38
C VAL A 43 -4.13 0.90 3.57
N VAL A 44 -4.63 1.26 4.75
CA VAL A 44 -3.85 1.22 5.99
C VAL A 44 -3.54 -0.21 6.38
N GLY A 45 -2.30 -0.44 6.83
CA GLY A 45 -1.85 -1.76 7.29
C GLY A 45 -1.19 -2.59 6.19
N TRP A 46 -0.72 -3.77 6.57
CA TRP A 46 -0.04 -4.72 5.67
C TRP A 46 -0.85 -6.00 5.43
N GLU A 47 -1.99 -6.14 6.11
CA GLU A 47 -2.84 -7.32 6.12
C GLU A 47 -3.24 -7.73 4.70
N LEU A 48 -3.69 -6.77 3.88
CA LEU A 48 -4.08 -7.03 2.50
C LEU A 48 -2.90 -7.50 1.62
N ALA A 49 -1.72 -6.91 1.81
CA ALA A 49 -0.53 -7.34 1.08
C ALA A 49 -0.06 -8.73 1.53
N GLU A 50 -0.14 -9.02 2.82
CA GLU A 50 0.21 -10.33 3.40
C GLU A 50 -0.73 -11.43 2.90
N GLU A 51 -2.03 -11.16 2.84
CA GLU A 51 -3.01 -12.09 2.27
C GLU A 51 -2.75 -12.35 0.78
N TRP A 52 -2.39 -11.32 0.02
CA TRP A 52 -2.06 -11.47 -1.40
C TRP A 52 -0.77 -12.29 -1.60
N GLU A 53 0.28 -11.99 -0.82
CA GLU A 53 1.54 -12.74 -0.83
C GLU A 53 1.34 -14.22 -0.45
N ALA A 54 0.51 -14.50 0.56
CA ALA A 54 0.19 -15.85 0.98
C ALA A 54 -0.55 -16.65 -0.10
N LYS A 55 -1.47 -16.02 -0.84
CA LYS A 55 -2.18 -16.64 -1.97
C LYS A 55 -1.24 -16.99 -3.12
N GLN A 56 -0.23 -16.16 -3.38
CA GLN A 56 0.78 -16.41 -4.42
C GLN A 56 1.73 -17.57 -4.06
N GLN A 57 1.99 -17.80 -2.78
CA GLN A 57 2.88 -18.89 -2.33
C GLN A 57 2.22 -20.28 -2.34
N GLN A 58 0.89 -20.35 -2.48
CA GLN A 58 0.14 -21.60 -2.54
C GLN A 58 -0.26 -22.01 -3.97
N ALA A 59 0.06 -21.20 -4.98
CA ALA A 59 -0.21 -21.44 -6.41
C ALA A 59 1.06 -21.92 -7.14
#